data_AF-A0A660ZL84-F1
#
_entry.id   AF-A0A660ZL84-F1
#
_cell.length_a   1.000
_cell.length_b   1.000
_cell.length_c   1.000
_cell.angle_alpha   90.00
_cell.angle_beta   90.00
_cell.angle_gamma   90.00
#
_symmetry.space_group_name_H-M   'P 1'
#
loop_
_entity.id
_entity.type
_entity.pdbx_description
1 polymer ?
#
loop_
_entity_poly.entity_id
_entity_poly.type
_entity_poly.pdbx_seq_one_letter_code
_entity_poly.pdbx_strand_id
1 'polypeptide(L)'
;MKKFLALAIAGFALSGLFAQLMSGEIDPITKLFWDSSYKAADESPFPRLILRENPVGDVLKLGFSIPVYGNAEIKIFDMHGRLVLLKRMDLRGKSLDVDVNTLHPGVYVIRVAIGPFGRTGVFLKK
;
A
#
# COMPACT_ATOMS: atom_id res chain seq x y z
N MET A 1 -4.17 -25.27 27.99
CA MET A 1 -2.88 -24.64 28.35
C MET A 1 -2.04 -24.13 27.16
N LYS A 2 -2.48 -24.22 25.89
CA LYS A 2 -1.68 -23.78 24.72
C LYS A 2 -1.83 -22.29 24.34
N LYS A 3 -2.90 -21.62 24.78
CA LYS A 3 -3.21 -20.22 24.39
C LYS A 3 -2.37 -19.18 25.14
N PHE A 4 -1.92 -19.47 26.36
CA PHE A 4 -1.11 -18.54 27.16
C PHE A 4 0.36 -18.47 26.69
N LEU A 5 0.89 -19.55 26.11
CA LEU A 5 2.26 -19.58 25.59
C LEU A 5 2.43 -18.70 24.35
N ALA A 6 1.42 -18.66 23.46
CA ALA A 6 1.45 -17.81 22.27
C ALA A 6 1.43 -16.30 22.61
N LEU A 7 0.73 -15.91 23.68
CA LEU A 7 0.66 -14.52 24.13
C LEU A 7 1.99 -14.04 24.74
N ALA A 8 2.70 -14.93 25.44
CA ALA A 8 4.01 -14.63 26.02
C ALA A 8 5.10 -14.47 24.94
N ILE A 9 5.05 -15.28 23.87
CA ILE A 9 6.00 -15.19 22.75
C ILE A 9 5.75 -13.90 21.93
N ALA A 10 4.49 -13.50 21.76
CA ALA A 10 4.14 -12.25 21.08
C ALA A 10 4.60 -10.99 21.85
N GLY A 11 4.51 -11.01 23.19
CA GLY A 11 4.99 -9.91 24.03
C GLY A 11 6.51 -9.72 23.95
N PHE A 12 7.28 -10.80 23.89
CA PHE A 12 8.75 -10.76 23.82
C PHE A 12 9.28 -10.32 22.45
N ALA A 13 8.59 -10.70 21.38
CA ALA A 13 8.95 -10.28 20.01
C ALA A 13 8.75 -8.78 19.81
N LEU A 14 7.70 -8.20 20.43
CA LEU A 14 7.43 -6.76 20.36
C LEU A 14 8.49 -5.96 21.11
N SER A 15 8.94 -6.40 22.29
CA SER A 15 10.01 -5.72 23.05
C SER A 15 11.37 -5.76 22.36
N GLY A 16 11.72 -6.86 21.68
CA GLY A 16 12.98 -6.98 20.94
C GLY A 16 13.04 -6.05 19.73
N LEU A 17 11.92 -5.89 19.02
CA LEU A 17 11.82 -4.98 17.88
C LEU A 17 11.93 -3.51 18.31
N PHE A 18 11.32 -3.14 19.44
CA PHE A 18 11.46 -1.81 20.03
C PHE A 18 12.90 -1.53 20.50
N ALA A 19 13.58 -2.50 21.13
CA ALA A 19 14.96 -2.35 21.56
C ALA A 19 15.93 -2.13 20.37
N GLN A 20 15.72 -2.85 19.26
CA GLN A 20 16.51 -2.67 18.03
C GLN A 20 16.21 -1.37 17.27
N LEU A 21 14.99 -0.83 17.42
CA LEU A 21 14.62 0.47 16.84
C LEU A 21 15.26 1.62 17.62
N MET A 22 15.38 1.48 18.94
CA MET A 22 15.97 2.49 19.83
C MET A 22 17.51 2.45 19.85
N SER A 23 18.13 1.34 19.40
CA SER A 23 19.60 1.22 19.32
C SER A 23 20.22 1.93 18.11
N GLY A 24 19.41 2.44 17.18
CA GLY A 24 19.89 3.15 15.98
C GLY A 24 20.65 2.27 14.98
N GLU A 25 20.67 0.95 15.19
CA GLU A 25 21.43 -0.01 14.40
C GLU A 25 20.69 -0.41 13.10
N ILE A 26 19.44 0.03 12.94
CA ILE A 26 18.59 -0.29 11.79
C ILE A 26 17.80 0.97 11.40
N ASP A 27 18.04 1.48 10.19
CA ASP A 27 17.18 2.50 9.58
C ASP A 27 15.79 1.89 9.35
N PRO A 28 14.71 2.46 9.92
CA PRO A 28 13.35 1.91 9.82
C PRO A 28 12.88 1.77 8.37
N ILE A 29 13.44 2.58 7.47
CA ILE A 29 13.14 2.52 6.04
C ILE A 29 13.72 1.21 5.47
N THR A 30 14.99 0.92 5.73
CA THR A 30 15.71 -0.22 5.16
C THR A 30 15.15 -1.58 5.61
N LYS A 31 14.64 -1.67 6.84
CA LYS A 31 13.95 -2.89 7.31
C LYS A 31 12.58 -3.07 6.66
N LEU A 32 11.85 -1.99 6.40
CA LEU A 32 10.56 -2.04 5.70
C LEU A 32 10.71 -2.56 4.26
N PHE A 33 11.84 -2.28 3.61
CA PHE A 33 12.12 -2.69 2.23
C PHE A 33 12.67 -4.12 2.09
N TRP A 34 13.45 -4.62 3.06
CA TRP A 34 14.04 -5.97 3.01
C TRP A 34 13.24 -7.07 3.73
N ASP A 35 12.39 -6.67 4.67
CA ASP A 35 11.35 -7.53 5.21
C ASP A 35 10.12 -7.53 4.29
N SER A 36 10.25 -7.26 2.98
CA SER A 36 9.17 -7.50 2.00
C SER A 36 8.88 -8.99 1.78
N SER A 37 9.57 -9.86 2.52
CA SER A 37 9.18 -11.25 2.77
C SER A 37 8.38 -11.43 4.07
N TYR A 38 7.96 -10.33 4.71
CA TYR A 38 6.88 -10.31 5.68
C TYR A 38 5.70 -10.95 4.95
N LYS A 39 5.42 -12.19 5.34
CA LYS A 39 4.13 -12.82 5.16
C LYS A 39 3.14 -11.99 5.97
N ALA A 40 2.87 -10.76 5.51
CA ALA A 40 1.63 -10.07 5.80
C ALA A 40 0.60 -11.06 5.31
N ALA A 41 0.00 -11.78 6.27
CA ALA A 41 -1.06 -12.71 6.00
C ALA A 41 -1.99 -12.05 4.97
N ASP A 42 -2.39 -12.83 3.98
CA ASP A 42 -3.19 -12.45 2.83
C ASP A 42 -4.64 -12.10 3.26
N GLU A 43 -4.78 -11.36 4.36
CA GLU A 43 -5.99 -11.11 5.15
C GLU A 43 -6.31 -9.61 5.26
N SER A 44 -5.74 -8.74 4.41
CA SER A 44 -6.40 -7.44 4.26
C SER A 44 -7.75 -7.69 3.60
N PRO A 45 -8.87 -7.28 4.22
CA PRO A 45 -10.19 -7.40 3.61
C PRO A 45 -10.32 -6.50 2.37
N PHE A 46 -9.31 -5.64 2.11
CA PHE A 46 -9.25 -4.89 0.87
C PHE A 46 -8.87 -5.81 -0.31
N PRO A 47 -9.67 -5.81 -1.38
CA PRO A 47 -9.41 -6.62 -2.55
C PRO A 47 -8.02 -6.38 -3.13
N ARG A 48 -7.47 -7.42 -3.77
CA ARG A 48 -6.18 -7.29 -4.46
C ARG A 48 -6.31 -6.18 -5.52
N LEU A 49 -5.41 -5.20 -5.44
CA LEU A 49 -5.30 -4.15 -6.45
C LEU A 49 -4.56 -4.73 -7.65
N ILE A 50 -5.20 -4.64 -8.81
CA ILE A 50 -4.63 -5.05 -10.09
C ILE A 50 -4.34 -3.77 -10.86
N LEU A 51 -3.06 -3.41 -10.91
CA LEU A 51 -2.61 -2.38 -11.84
C LEU A 51 -2.62 -3.02 -13.23
N ARG A 52 -3.49 -2.50 -14.11
CA ARG A 52 -3.45 -2.87 -15.52
C ARG A 52 -2.23 -2.20 -16.16
N GLU A 53 -1.93 -2.58 -17.40
CA GLU A 53 -0.76 -2.15 -18.17
C GLU A 53 -0.33 -0.71 -17.85
N ASN A 54 0.99 -0.50 -17.70
CA ASN A 54 1.58 0.82 -17.46
C ASN A 54 0.91 1.84 -18.38
N PRO A 55 0.42 2.98 -17.85
CA PRO A 55 -0.38 3.91 -18.63
C PRO A 55 0.41 4.35 -19.86
N VAL A 56 -0.04 3.90 -21.03
CA VAL A 56 0.49 4.32 -22.34
C VAL A 56 0.07 5.77 -22.64
N GLY A 57 -0.85 6.34 -21.86
CA GLY A 57 -1.30 7.73 -21.96
C GLY A 57 -1.53 8.36 -20.57
N ASP A 58 -2.60 9.14 -20.47
CA ASP A 58 -2.89 9.98 -19.30
C ASP A 58 -3.90 9.37 -18.33
N VAL A 59 -4.27 8.10 -18.52
CA VAL A 59 -5.24 7.41 -17.69
C VAL A 59 -4.64 6.13 -17.14
N LEU A 60 -4.55 6.04 -15.81
CA LEU A 60 -4.19 4.84 -15.09
C LEU A 60 -5.46 4.03 -14.78
N LYS A 61 -5.51 2.80 -15.29
CA LYS A 61 -6.64 1.88 -15.08
C LYS A 61 -6.37 0.93 -13.91
N LEU A 62 -7.19 1.05 -12.88
CA LEU A 62 -7.15 0.21 -11.68
C LEU A 62 -8.24 -0.85 -11.76
N GLY A 63 -7.89 -2.10 -11.47
CA GLY A 63 -8.82 -3.20 -11.31
C GLY A 63 -8.84 -3.72 -9.88
N PHE A 64 -9.98 -4.25 -9.46
CA PHE A 64 -10.16 -4.92 -8.17
C PHE A 64 -10.63 -6.36 -8.38
N SER A 65 -10.09 -7.30 -7.60
CA SER A 65 -10.45 -8.73 -7.72
C SER A 65 -11.92 -9.02 -7.41
N ILE A 66 -12.55 -8.20 -6.55
CA ILE A 66 -13.98 -8.19 -6.26
C ILE A 66 -14.51 -6.74 -6.27
N PRO A 67 -15.83 -6.51 -6.43
CA PRO A 67 -16.37 -5.16 -6.41
C PRO A 67 -16.08 -4.46 -5.07
N VAL A 68 -15.77 -3.18 -5.14
CA VAL A 68 -15.48 -2.33 -3.99
C VAL A 68 -16.55 -1.23 -3.91
N TYR A 69 -16.97 -0.92 -2.68
CA TYR A 69 -17.99 0.10 -2.41
C TYR A 69 -17.54 1.03 -1.28
N GLY A 70 -17.69 2.33 -1.48
CA GLY A 70 -17.51 3.35 -0.44
C GLY A 70 -16.53 4.46 -0.82
N ASN A 71 -16.35 5.40 0.12
CA ASN A 71 -15.49 6.57 -0.05
C ASN A 71 -14.01 6.14 -0.09
N ALA A 72 -13.46 6.13 -1.30
CA ALA A 72 -12.07 5.81 -1.57
C ALA A 72 -11.19 7.06 -1.54
N GLU A 73 -9.99 6.89 -0.99
CA GLU A 73 -8.89 7.83 -1.04
C GLU A 73 -7.78 7.24 -1.91
N ILE A 74 -7.42 7.96 -2.97
CA ILE A 74 -6.36 7.60 -3.91
C ILE A 74 -5.23 8.60 -3.72
N LYS A 75 -4.04 8.12 -3.42
CA LYS A 75 -2.84 8.92 -3.23
C LYS A 75 -1.77 8.43 -4.19
N ILE A 76 -1.12 9.35 -4.91
CA ILE A 76 0.04 9.03 -5.75
C ILE A 76 1.24 9.79 -5.22
N PHE A 77 2.35 9.09 -5.08
CA PHE A 77 3.63 9.60 -4.62
C PHE A 77 4.68 9.41 -5.70
N ASP A 78 5.58 10.37 -5.83
CA ASP A 78 6.78 10.21 -6.67
C ASP A 78 7.86 9.37 -5.97
N MET A 79 8.98 9.13 -6.66
CA MET A 79 10.12 8.39 -6.11
C MET A 79 10.79 9.06 -4.90
N HIS A 80 10.57 10.36 -4.70
CA HIS A 80 11.07 11.09 -3.53
C HIS A 80 10.09 11.05 -2.35
N GLY A 81 8.96 10.32 -2.49
CA GLY A 81 7.93 10.22 -1.46
C GLY A 81 7.02 11.44 -1.38
N ARG A 82 7.09 12.39 -2.32
CA ARG A 82 6.21 13.56 -2.33
C ARG A 82 4.83 13.16 -2.82
N LEU A 83 3.78 13.58 -2.12
CA LEU A 83 2.39 13.40 -2.56
C LEU A 83 2.13 14.32 -3.77
N VAL A 84 1.96 13.73 -4.94
CA VAL A 84 1.75 14.47 -6.20
C VAL A 84 0.30 14.49 -6.66
N LEU A 85 -0.51 13.54 -6.19
CA LEU A 85 -1.95 13.51 -6.47
C LEU A 85 -2.72 12.94 -5.28
N LEU A 86 -3.81 13.61 -4.92
CA LEU A 86 -4.79 13.15 -3.96
C LEU A 86 -6.18 13.27 -4.57
N LYS A 87 -6.91 12.15 -4.64
CA LYS A 87 -8.28 12.11 -5.13
C LYS A 87 -9.16 11.37 -4.13
N ARG A 88 -10.32 11.94 -3.82
CA ARG A 88 -11.35 11.31 -2.99
C ARG A 88 -12.61 11.12 -3.83
N MET A 89 -13.18 9.94 -3.80
CA MET A 89 -14.39 9.64 -4.57
C MET A 89 -15.15 8.46 -3.99
N ASP A 90 -16.46 8.44 -4.21
CA ASP A 90 -17.26 7.25 -3.94
C ASP A 90 -16.99 6.21 -5.03
N LEU A 91 -16.36 5.10 -4.65
CA LEU A 91 -15.96 4.05 -5.56
C LEU A 91 -17.03 2.97 -5.55
N ARG A 92 -17.54 2.62 -6.74
CA ARG A 92 -18.57 1.60 -6.93
C ARG A 92 -18.23 0.72 -8.11
N GLY A 93 -17.80 -0.51 -7.85
CA GLY A 93 -17.57 -1.51 -8.89
C GLY A 93 -16.18 -2.14 -8.86
N LYS A 94 -15.76 -2.70 -10.00
CA LYS A 94 -14.53 -3.50 -10.13
C LYS A 94 -13.36 -2.78 -10.81
N SER A 95 -13.57 -1.55 -11.27
CA SER A 95 -12.53 -0.78 -11.95
C SER A 95 -12.67 0.69 -11.68
N LEU A 96 -11.56 1.40 -11.80
CA LEU A 96 -11.48 2.84 -11.65
C LEU A 96 -10.42 3.39 -12.60
N ASP A 97 -10.79 4.46 -13.29
CA ASP A 97 -9.88 5.21 -14.15
C ASP A 97 -9.42 6.48 -13.38
N VAL A 98 -8.10 6.62 -13.27
CA VAL A 98 -7.45 7.74 -12.59
C VAL A 98 -6.72 8.58 -13.65
N ASP A 99 -7.13 9.83 -13.78
CA ASP A 99 -6.43 10.81 -14.62
C ASP A 99 -5.06 11.14 -14.00
N VAL A 100 -4.01 11.00 -14.81
CA VAL A 100 -2.61 11.21 -14.49
C VAL A 100 -1.92 12.12 -15.52
N ASN A 101 -2.67 12.89 -16.32
CA ASN A 101 -2.14 13.85 -17.30
C ASN A 101 -1.16 14.88 -16.69
N THR A 102 -1.38 15.29 -15.45
CA THR A 102 -0.53 16.28 -14.76
C THR A 102 0.79 15.71 -14.28
N LEU A 103 0.99 14.39 -14.33
CA LEU A 103 2.21 13.74 -13.85
C LEU A 103 3.26 13.73 -14.95
N HIS A 104 4.48 14.17 -14.62
CA HIS A 104 5.63 14.01 -15.50
C HIS A 104 5.97 12.52 -15.71
N PRO A 105 6.61 12.14 -16.82
CA PRO A 105 7.13 10.79 -17.01
C PRO A 105 8.02 10.36 -15.83
N GLY A 106 7.80 9.16 -15.30
CA GLY A 106 8.49 8.69 -14.11
C GLY A 106 7.81 7.51 -13.41
N VAL A 107 8.46 7.00 -12.37
CA VAL A 107 7.94 5.91 -11.52
C VAL A 107 7.17 6.51 -10.36
N TYR A 108 5.99 5.97 -10.08
CA TYR A 108 5.11 6.44 -9.03
C TYR A 108 4.57 5.29 -8.18
N VAL A 109 4.29 5.59 -6.92
CA VAL A 109 3.61 4.71 -5.99
C VAL A 109 2.18 5.18 -5.83
N ILE A 110 1.21 4.31 -6.07
CA ILE A 110 -0.21 4.59 -5.84
C ILE A 110 -0.72 3.81 -4.64
N ARG A 111 -1.47 4.49 -3.77
CA ARG A 111 -2.22 3.88 -2.67
C ARG A 111 -3.70 4.14 -2.87
N VAL A 112 -4.49 3.08 -2.82
CA VAL A 112 -5.96 3.15 -2.84
C VAL A 112 -6.46 2.61 -1.51
N ALA A 113 -7.28 3.39 -0.80
CA ALA A 113 -7.79 3.01 0.51
C ALA A 113 -9.27 3.37 0.68
N ILE A 114 -10.02 2.57 1.44
CA ILE A 114 -11.34 2.89 1.97
C ILE A 114 -11.28 2.73 3.49
N GLY A 115 -11.40 3.84 4.20
CA GLY A 115 -11.21 3.88 5.65
C GLY A 115 -9.82 3.36 6.05
N PRO A 116 -9.71 2.38 6.97
CA PRO A 116 -8.42 1.85 7.41
C PRO A 116 -7.79 0.85 6.43
N PHE A 117 -8.55 0.37 5.45
CA PHE A 117 -8.12 -0.69 4.54
C PHE A 117 -7.61 -0.10 3.24
N GLY A 118 -6.51 -0.63 2.71
CA GLY A 118 -6.02 -0.20 1.41
C GLY A 118 -4.92 -1.09 0.86
N ARG A 119 -4.56 -0.80 -0.39
CA ARG A 119 -3.48 -1.47 -1.12
C ARG A 119 -2.61 -0.43 -1.80
N THR A 120 -1.36 -0.80 -1.99
CA THR A 120 -0.35 -0.02 -2.67
C THR A 120 0.10 -0.75 -3.91
N GLY A 121 0.43 -0.01 -4.97
CA GLY A 121 1.05 -0.53 -6.17
C GLY A 121 2.03 0.48 -6.74
N VAL A 122 2.81 0.06 -7.74
CA VAL A 122 3.80 0.88 -8.43
C VAL A 122 3.46 0.89 -9.92
N PHE A 123 3.52 2.06 -10.56
CA PHE A 123 3.33 2.18 -12.00
C PHE A 123 4.36 3.13 -12.62
N LEU A 124 4.62 2.95 -13.92
CA LEU A 124 5.46 3.83 -14.72
C LEU A 124 4.58 4.71 -15.61
N LYS A 125 4.66 6.04 -15.46
CA LYS A 125 4.13 6.99 -16.45
C LYS A 125 5.18 7.18 -17.54
N LYS A 126 4.78 6.91 -18.77
CA LYS A 126 5.59 7.20 -19.97
C LYS A 126 5.32 8.59 -20.50
#